data_AF-A0A5C0XNS5-F1
#
_entry.id   AF-A0A5C0XNS5-F1
#
_cell.length_a   1.000
_cell.length_b   1.000
_cell.length_c   1.000
_cell.angle_alpha   90.00
_cell.angle_beta   90.00
_cell.angle_gamma   90.00
#
_symmetry.space_group_name_H-M   'P 1'
#
loop_
_entity.id
_entity.type
_entity.pdbx_description
1 polymer ?
#
loop_
_entity_poly.entity_id
_entity_poly.type
_entity_poly.pdbx_seq_one_letter_code
_entity_poly.pdbx_strand_id
1 'polypeptide(L)'
;MKFDVVGFDWKGKVAFQSHAHTDHFASGKIVYATKPTIFLSHLRNSTLYSQVEYGKRFYIGDYKAKLYPSGHMLGSAGIKIWLDEGTLYYTGDIKLERLRTAERAKIPKADFLIIEATFGVPMYSFPEPRKVEKEIIWYVEDQLDRGKIPIIQANPYGKAQEIIAILNAHGYTPRVDREILKVSRVYSKFGIGLRTDNEGEVIVSSSKGILVSGFGKVKLSNHADFWELIRIVEKVDPEKVFTIFGHAQSFAKILNGFGYESRSISRGEEIRRWI
;
A
#
# COMPACT_ATOMS: atom_id res chain seq x y z
N MET A 1 0.08 -14.11 -5.98
CA MET A 1 0.17 -14.87 -7.26
C MET A 1 1.54 -15.52 -7.35
N LYS A 2 1.82 -16.30 -8.38
CA LYS A 2 3.10 -16.99 -8.55
C LYS A 2 3.65 -16.84 -9.96
N PHE A 3 4.97 -16.80 -10.07
CA PHE A 3 5.72 -17.02 -11.30
C PHE A 3 6.77 -18.08 -11.00
N ASP A 4 6.58 -19.28 -11.56
CA ASP A 4 7.39 -20.46 -11.28
C ASP A 4 7.52 -20.75 -9.76
N VAL A 5 8.72 -20.57 -9.21
CA VAL A 5 9.04 -20.84 -7.81
C VAL A 5 8.81 -19.63 -6.90
N VAL A 6 8.58 -18.44 -7.49
CA VAL A 6 8.47 -17.16 -6.80
C VAL A 6 7.01 -16.86 -6.47
N GLY A 7 6.69 -16.76 -5.18
CA GLY A 7 5.42 -16.22 -4.71
C GLY A 7 5.48 -14.71 -4.53
N PHE A 8 4.48 -13.99 -5.01
CA PHE A 8 4.30 -12.56 -4.71
C PHE A 8 3.09 -12.39 -3.81
N ASP A 9 3.31 -11.85 -2.61
CA ASP A 9 2.29 -11.70 -1.55
C ASP A 9 1.47 -12.98 -1.34
N TRP A 10 2.18 -14.10 -1.45
CA TRP A 10 1.62 -15.44 -1.47
C TRP A 10 2.69 -16.49 -1.16
N LYS A 11 2.26 -17.73 -0.95
CA LYS A 11 3.17 -18.87 -0.78
C LYS A 11 4.00 -19.11 -2.05
N GLY A 12 5.29 -19.41 -1.89
CA GLY A 12 6.23 -19.84 -2.93
C GLY A 12 7.36 -20.68 -2.35
N LYS A 13 8.29 -21.19 -3.18
CA LYS A 13 9.53 -21.81 -2.66
C LYS A 13 10.41 -20.72 -2.05
N VAL A 14 10.50 -19.60 -2.77
CA VAL A 14 10.92 -18.29 -2.29
C VAL A 14 9.75 -17.33 -2.51
N ALA A 15 9.68 -16.24 -1.75
CA ALA A 15 8.60 -15.29 -1.92
C ALA A 15 9.06 -13.84 -1.74
N PHE A 16 8.31 -12.92 -2.33
CA PHE A 16 8.41 -11.48 -2.11
C PHE A 16 7.17 -11.01 -1.35
N GLN A 17 7.38 -10.18 -0.33
CA GLN A 17 6.31 -9.50 0.39
C GLN A 17 6.41 -7.99 0.16
N SER A 18 5.39 -7.41 -0.48
CA SER A 18 5.36 -6.01 -0.88
C SER A 18 5.27 -5.06 0.32
N HIS A 19 4.46 -5.40 1.32
CA HIS A 19 4.23 -4.57 2.51
C HIS A 19 3.66 -5.37 3.69
N ALA A 20 3.38 -4.71 4.81
CA ALA A 20 3.11 -5.35 6.09
C ALA A 20 1.61 -5.50 6.45
N HIS A 21 0.68 -5.42 5.50
CA HIS A 21 -0.70 -5.82 5.74
C HIS A 21 -0.84 -7.35 5.70
N THR A 22 -1.70 -7.87 6.57
CA THR A 22 -1.83 -9.31 6.81
C THR A 22 -2.30 -10.08 5.60
N ASP A 23 -3.12 -9.46 4.75
CA ASP A 23 -3.59 -10.02 3.50
C ASP A 23 -2.49 -10.12 2.43
N HIS A 24 -1.33 -9.52 2.63
CA HIS A 24 -0.15 -9.65 1.76
C HIS A 24 0.95 -10.54 2.34
N PHE A 25 0.76 -11.12 3.53
CA PHE A 25 1.78 -11.96 4.13
C PHE A 25 2.15 -13.14 3.22
N ALA A 26 3.45 -13.20 2.90
CA ALA A 26 4.02 -14.23 2.05
C ALA A 26 4.66 -15.34 2.88
N SER A 27 4.83 -16.52 2.28
CA SER A 27 5.50 -17.65 2.94
C SER A 27 6.36 -18.45 1.95
N GLY A 28 7.46 -19.00 2.45
CA GLY A 28 8.43 -19.77 1.68
C GLY A 28 9.68 -20.06 2.52
N LYS A 29 10.71 -20.68 1.93
CA LYS A 29 11.98 -20.92 2.63
C LYS A 29 12.67 -19.62 3.06
N ILE A 30 12.47 -18.58 2.25
CA ILE A 30 12.96 -17.22 2.49
C ILE A 30 11.97 -16.24 1.88
N VAL A 31 11.68 -15.15 2.59
CA VAL A 31 10.80 -14.08 2.12
C VAL A 31 11.60 -12.80 1.96
N TYR A 32 11.60 -12.21 0.77
CA TYR A 32 12.28 -10.95 0.47
C TYR A 32 11.34 -9.78 0.78
N ALA A 33 11.82 -8.81 1.55
CA ALA A 33 11.08 -7.60 1.87
C ALA A 33 12.01 -6.45 2.24
N THR A 34 11.49 -5.22 2.24
CA THR A 34 12.23 -4.05 2.72
C THR A 34 12.38 -4.09 4.24
N LYS A 35 13.43 -3.43 4.77
CA LYS A 35 13.67 -3.38 6.22
C LYS A 35 12.45 -2.88 7.02
N PRO A 36 11.75 -1.81 6.63
CA PRO A 36 10.57 -1.37 7.38
C PRO A 36 9.41 -2.38 7.32
N THR A 37 9.18 -3.01 6.16
CA THR A 37 8.17 -4.06 6.02
C THR A 37 8.46 -5.25 6.94
N ILE A 38 9.73 -5.64 7.11
CA ILE A 38 10.12 -6.72 8.05
C ILE A 38 9.78 -6.33 9.49
N PHE A 39 10.19 -5.14 9.94
CA PHE A 39 9.93 -4.68 11.31
C PHE A 39 8.44 -4.57 11.63
N LEU A 40 7.63 -4.13 10.66
CA LEU A 40 6.18 -4.07 10.80
C LEU A 40 5.54 -5.46 10.80
N SER A 41 5.99 -6.36 9.91
CA SER A 41 5.48 -7.74 9.84
C SER A 41 5.76 -8.53 11.12
N HIS A 42 6.92 -8.32 11.74
CA HIS A 42 7.30 -8.95 13.00
C HIS A 42 6.45 -8.52 14.22
N LEU A 43 5.56 -7.53 14.07
CA LEU A 43 4.52 -7.26 15.06
C LEU A 43 3.39 -8.31 15.05
N ARG A 44 3.36 -9.19 14.05
CA ARG A 44 2.28 -10.18 13.79
C ARG A 44 2.78 -11.58 13.48
N ASN A 45 3.99 -11.74 12.96
CA ASN A 45 4.57 -13.03 12.59
C ASN A 45 6.05 -13.12 12.97
N SER A 46 6.64 -14.31 12.79
CA SER A 46 8.08 -14.58 13.00
C SER A 46 8.75 -15.11 11.73
N THR A 47 8.23 -14.73 10.56
CA THR A 47 8.73 -15.20 9.26
C THR A 47 10.21 -14.84 9.10
N LEU A 48 10.98 -15.76 8.49
CA LEU A 48 12.37 -15.52 8.13
C LEU A 48 12.44 -14.66 6.86
N TYR A 49 12.93 -13.44 7.02
CA TYR A 49 13.07 -12.50 5.92
C TYR A 49 14.52 -12.31 5.46
N SER A 50 14.68 -12.09 4.16
CA SER A 50 15.88 -11.51 3.55
C SER A 50 15.62 -10.04 3.25
N GLN A 51 16.41 -9.16 3.88
CA GLN A 51 16.28 -7.73 3.65
C GLN A 51 16.79 -7.35 2.26
N VAL A 52 15.99 -6.58 1.53
CA VAL A 52 16.37 -5.98 0.25
C VAL A 52 16.09 -4.48 0.24
N GLU A 53 16.91 -3.73 -0.48
CA GLU A 53 16.80 -2.27 -0.58
C GLU A 53 16.24 -1.85 -1.93
N TYR A 54 15.53 -0.73 -1.95
CA TYR A 54 15.12 -0.09 -3.20
C TYR A 54 16.33 0.23 -4.08
N GLY A 55 16.16 0.20 -5.39
CA GLY A 55 17.22 0.63 -6.30
C GLY A 55 18.28 -0.43 -6.59
N LYS A 56 18.56 -1.33 -5.63
CA LYS A 56 19.59 -2.38 -5.73
C LYS A 56 19.06 -3.62 -6.47
N ARG A 57 19.93 -4.24 -7.26
CA ARG A 57 19.66 -5.51 -7.94
C ARG A 57 19.99 -6.67 -7.00
N PHE A 58 19.15 -7.71 -7.01
CA PHE A 58 19.34 -8.94 -6.24
C PHE A 58 18.76 -10.12 -7.04
N TYR A 59 18.90 -11.34 -6.52
CA TYR A 59 18.27 -12.54 -7.09
C TYR A 59 17.17 -13.06 -6.17
N ILE A 60 16.06 -13.47 -6.77
CA ILE A 60 14.97 -14.18 -6.11
C ILE A 60 14.70 -15.48 -6.87
N GLY A 61 15.13 -16.60 -6.30
CA GLY A 61 15.28 -17.83 -7.08
C GLY A 61 16.33 -17.61 -8.16
N ASP A 62 16.00 -17.94 -9.39
CA ASP A 62 16.91 -17.80 -10.54
C ASP A 62 16.76 -16.45 -11.25
N TYR A 63 15.82 -15.61 -10.82
CA TYR A 63 15.50 -14.36 -11.49
C TYR A 63 16.20 -13.17 -10.86
N LYS A 64 16.75 -12.29 -11.70
CA LYS A 64 17.21 -10.97 -11.29
C LYS A 64 16.00 -10.10 -10.95
N ALA A 65 16.10 -9.34 -9.87
CA ALA A 65 15.03 -8.50 -9.37
C ALA A 65 15.54 -7.14 -8.84
N LYS A 66 14.62 -6.18 -8.73
CA LYS A 66 14.85 -4.85 -8.15
C LYS A 66 13.57 -4.30 -7.55
N LEU A 67 13.68 -3.72 -6.35
CA LEU A 67 12.54 -3.09 -5.68
C LEU A 67 12.39 -1.61 -6.02
N TYR A 68 11.13 -1.18 -6.08
CA TYR A 68 10.70 0.21 -6.25
C TYR A 68 9.72 0.57 -5.14
N PRO A 69 9.81 1.75 -4.52
CA PRO A 69 8.81 2.18 -3.54
C PRO A 69 7.43 2.28 -4.20
N SER A 70 6.39 1.75 -3.55
CA SER A 70 5.00 1.82 -4.04
C SER A 70 4.20 2.98 -3.42
N GLY A 71 4.71 3.58 -2.34
CA GLY A 71 4.09 4.75 -1.69
C GLY A 71 2.80 4.49 -0.92
N HIS A 72 2.39 3.23 -0.79
CA HIS A 72 1.21 2.81 -0.04
C HIS A 72 1.36 2.97 1.48
N MET A 73 2.49 2.51 2.04
CA MET A 73 2.83 2.67 3.45
C MET A 73 4.35 2.63 3.63
N LEU A 74 4.85 2.91 4.84
CA LEU A 74 6.29 2.83 5.11
C LEU A 74 6.88 1.48 4.69
N GLY A 75 7.88 1.51 3.81
CA GLY A 75 8.56 0.32 3.31
C GLY A 75 7.82 -0.44 2.22
N SER A 76 6.66 0.02 1.76
CA SER A 76 5.90 -0.69 0.73
C SER A 76 6.60 -0.65 -0.62
N ALA A 77 6.64 -1.80 -1.29
CA ALA A 77 7.46 -1.99 -2.48
C ALA A 77 6.72 -2.74 -3.61
N GLY A 78 6.90 -2.26 -4.83
CA GLY A 78 6.76 -3.08 -6.03
C GLY A 78 8.09 -3.77 -6.38
N ILE A 79 8.01 -4.87 -7.13
CA ILE A 79 9.17 -5.65 -7.59
C ILE A 79 9.17 -5.74 -9.11
N LYS A 80 10.29 -5.37 -9.73
CA LYS A 80 10.55 -5.65 -11.15
C LYS A 80 11.46 -6.88 -11.25
N ILE A 81 11.12 -7.80 -12.13
CA ILE A 81 11.86 -9.03 -12.43
C ILE A 81 12.22 -9.06 -13.91
N TRP A 82 13.42 -9.57 -14.21
CA TRP A 82 13.88 -9.85 -15.56
C TRP A 82 13.69 -11.34 -15.84
N LEU A 83 12.91 -11.63 -16.88
CA LEU A 83 12.57 -12.95 -17.39
C LEU A 83 13.26 -13.17 -18.75
N ASP A 84 13.13 -14.35 -19.32
CA ASP A 84 13.63 -14.62 -20.68
C ASP A 84 12.73 -13.96 -21.73
N GLU A 85 11.42 -13.87 -21.44
CA GLU A 85 10.38 -13.31 -22.31
C GLU A 85 10.28 -11.78 -22.22
N GLY A 86 10.96 -11.15 -21.25
CA GLY A 86 10.90 -9.71 -21.04
C GLY A 86 11.02 -9.31 -19.56
N THR A 87 10.28 -8.31 -19.13
CA THR A 87 10.30 -7.81 -17.76
C THR A 87 8.91 -7.69 -17.15
N LEU A 88 8.79 -8.17 -15.92
CA LEU A 88 7.55 -8.19 -15.15
C LEU A 88 7.65 -7.19 -14.00
N TYR A 89 6.66 -6.32 -13.85
CA TYR A 89 6.53 -5.45 -12.68
C TYR A 89 5.26 -5.78 -11.89
N TYR A 90 5.43 -6.19 -10.63
CA TYR A 90 4.34 -6.30 -9.67
C TYR A 90 4.33 -5.09 -8.75
N THR A 91 3.19 -4.40 -8.65
CA THR A 91 3.08 -3.16 -7.85
C THR A 91 3.01 -3.38 -6.35
N GLY A 92 2.49 -4.53 -5.90
CA GLY A 92 1.87 -4.60 -4.57
C GLY A 92 0.69 -3.63 -4.48
N ASP A 93 0.33 -3.22 -3.26
CA ASP A 93 -0.52 -2.05 -3.09
C ASP A 93 0.28 -0.77 -3.33
N ILE A 94 -0.34 0.20 -4.01
CA ILE A 94 0.38 1.34 -4.59
C ILE A 94 -0.42 2.64 -4.48
N LYS A 95 0.26 3.77 -4.26
CA LYS A 95 -0.32 5.12 -4.23
C LYS A 95 0.64 6.09 -4.91
N LEU A 96 0.18 6.82 -5.93
CA LEU A 96 1.03 7.79 -6.64
C LEU A 96 1.13 9.10 -5.88
N GLU A 97 0.02 9.57 -5.31
CA GLU A 97 0.02 10.79 -4.51
C GLU A 97 0.88 10.63 -3.26
N ARG A 98 1.58 11.71 -2.91
CA ARG A 98 2.54 11.69 -1.82
C ARG A 98 1.82 11.67 -0.47
N LEU A 99 2.06 10.60 0.30
CA LEU A 99 1.75 10.53 1.73
C LEU A 99 2.88 11.17 2.55
N ARG A 100 2.56 11.67 3.76
CA ARG A 100 3.54 12.16 4.73
C ARG A 100 4.39 11.03 5.31
N THR A 101 3.83 9.82 5.35
CA THR A 101 4.36 8.69 6.11
C THR A 101 4.87 7.52 5.26
N ALA A 102 4.98 7.70 3.94
CA ALA A 102 5.50 6.70 3.02
C ALA A 102 6.50 7.29 2.01
N GLU A 103 7.37 6.44 1.47
CA GLU A 103 8.27 6.78 0.38
C GLU A 103 7.49 7.18 -0.88
N ARG A 104 8.02 8.11 -1.70
CA ARG A 104 7.35 8.46 -2.96
C ARG A 104 7.39 7.28 -3.94
N ALA A 105 6.25 6.93 -4.52
CA ALA A 105 6.16 5.87 -5.50
C ALA A 105 7.08 6.13 -6.71
N LYS A 106 7.74 5.07 -7.19
CA LYS A 106 8.53 5.10 -8.43
C LYS A 106 8.04 4.02 -9.36
N ILE A 107 7.61 4.41 -10.55
CA ILE A 107 7.00 3.51 -11.54
C ILE A 107 8.02 3.20 -12.64
N PRO A 108 8.56 1.97 -12.72
CA PRO A 108 9.42 1.56 -13.83
C PRO A 108 8.58 1.20 -15.07
N LYS A 109 9.19 1.30 -16.26
CA LYS A 109 8.70 0.60 -17.46
C LYS A 109 8.79 -0.91 -17.26
N ALA A 110 7.88 -1.69 -17.84
CA ALA A 110 7.94 -3.15 -17.88
C ALA A 110 7.01 -3.68 -18.97
N ASP A 111 7.37 -4.81 -19.57
CA ASP A 111 6.61 -5.44 -20.66
C ASP A 111 5.31 -6.07 -20.12
N PHE A 112 5.38 -6.64 -18.90
CA PHE A 112 4.24 -7.19 -18.19
C PHE A 112 4.00 -6.44 -16.87
N LEU A 113 2.74 -6.07 -16.61
CA LEU A 113 2.34 -5.39 -15.37
C LEU A 113 1.37 -6.25 -14.58
N ILE A 114 1.64 -6.47 -13.29
CA ILE A 114 0.63 -6.91 -12.32
C ILE A 114 0.31 -5.75 -11.38
N ILE A 115 -0.94 -5.31 -11.39
CA ILE A 115 -1.39 -4.12 -10.64
C ILE A 115 -2.58 -4.43 -9.74
N GLU A 116 -2.61 -3.86 -8.54
CA GLU A 116 -3.80 -3.88 -7.68
C GLU A 116 -4.99 -3.16 -8.34
N ALA A 117 -6.21 -3.51 -7.94
CA ALA A 117 -7.42 -2.87 -8.45
C ALA A 117 -8.43 -2.63 -7.32
N THR A 118 -7.97 -2.31 -6.11
CA THR A 118 -8.84 -1.99 -4.96
C THR A 118 -9.91 -0.95 -5.33
N PHE A 119 -9.51 0.05 -6.11
CA PHE A 119 -10.37 1.13 -6.61
C PHE A 119 -10.46 1.17 -8.15
N GLY A 120 -10.40 0.00 -8.78
CA GLY A 120 -10.35 -0.15 -10.25
C GLY A 120 -11.63 0.16 -11.03
N VAL A 121 -12.55 0.98 -10.50
CA VAL A 121 -13.73 1.46 -11.23
C VAL A 121 -13.94 2.97 -11.05
N PRO A 122 -14.48 3.69 -12.06
CA PRO A 122 -14.48 5.17 -12.10
C PRO A 122 -15.14 5.87 -10.90
N MET A 123 -16.10 5.21 -10.26
CA MET A 123 -16.78 5.73 -9.07
C MET A 123 -15.80 5.98 -7.90
N TYR A 124 -14.65 5.31 -7.85
CA TYR A 124 -13.59 5.57 -6.88
C TYR A 124 -12.57 6.57 -7.44
N SER A 125 -13.07 7.76 -7.76
CA SER A 125 -12.25 8.95 -8.00
C SER A 125 -12.22 9.76 -6.70
N PHE A 126 -11.05 9.88 -6.07
CA PHE A 126 -10.98 10.50 -4.74
C PHE A 126 -10.75 12.01 -4.82
N PRO A 127 -11.23 12.78 -3.83
CA PRO A 127 -10.87 14.19 -3.71
C PRO A 127 -9.36 14.34 -3.52
N GLU A 128 -8.82 15.48 -3.93
CA GLU A 128 -7.43 15.82 -3.67
C GLU A 128 -7.07 15.68 -2.18
N PRO A 129 -5.87 15.17 -1.84
CA PRO A 129 -5.46 14.94 -0.44
C PRO A 129 -5.64 16.16 0.47
N ARG A 130 -5.40 17.37 -0.06
CA ARG A 130 -5.60 18.63 0.68
C ARG A 130 -7.06 18.88 1.06
N LYS A 131 -8.03 18.47 0.24
CA LYS A 131 -9.46 18.61 0.55
C LYS A 131 -9.86 17.64 1.65
N VAL A 132 -9.40 16.39 1.56
CA VAL A 132 -9.65 15.36 2.58
C VAL A 132 -9.00 15.75 3.91
N GLU A 133 -7.79 16.30 3.88
CA GLU A 133 -7.14 16.85 5.06
C GLU A 133 -7.95 17.97 5.72
N LYS A 134 -8.45 18.93 4.94
CA LYS A 134 -9.34 19.97 5.46
C LYS A 134 -10.61 19.38 6.09
N GLU A 135 -11.17 18.34 5.50
CA GLU A 135 -12.35 17.65 6.05
C GLU A 135 -12.05 16.98 7.41
N ILE A 136 -10.87 16.35 7.55
CA ILE A 136 -10.43 15.75 8.81
C ILE A 136 -10.27 16.83 9.89
N ILE A 137 -9.60 17.93 9.57
CA ILE A 137 -9.37 19.02 10.54
C ILE A 137 -10.67 19.72 10.90
N TRP A 138 -11.53 20.01 9.92
CA TRP A 138 -12.85 20.58 10.17
C TRP A 138 -13.68 19.68 11.10
N TYR A 139 -13.65 18.35 10.89
CA TYR A 139 -14.34 17.42 11.79
C TYR A 139 -13.79 17.50 13.22
N VAL A 140 -12.48 17.60 13.38
CA VAL A 140 -11.84 17.73 14.70
C VAL A 140 -12.29 19.02 15.37
N GLU A 141 -12.16 20.16 14.70
CA GLU A 141 -12.55 21.48 15.21
C GLU A 141 -14.04 21.53 15.58
N ASP A 142 -14.94 21.07 14.71
CA ASP A 142 -16.39 21.05 14.97
C ASP A 142 -16.76 20.20 16.21
N GLN A 143 -16.07 19.08 16.44
CA GLN A 143 -16.32 18.29 17.64
C GLN A 143 -15.81 18.98 18.91
N LEU A 144 -14.61 19.56 18.87
CA LEU A 144 -14.03 20.28 19.99
C LEU A 144 -14.86 21.51 20.37
N ASP A 145 -15.32 22.29 19.40
CA ASP A 145 -16.18 23.46 19.61
C ASP A 145 -17.52 23.10 20.28
N ARG A 146 -17.99 21.87 20.08
CA ARG A 146 -19.19 21.32 20.72
C ARG A 146 -18.91 20.69 22.09
N GLY A 147 -17.69 20.83 22.62
CA GLY A 147 -17.25 20.21 23.88
C GLY A 147 -17.19 18.68 23.81
N LYS A 148 -17.05 18.10 22.61
CA LYS A 148 -16.93 16.66 22.39
C LYS A 148 -15.49 16.27 22.08
N ILE A 149 -15.17 15.01 22.29
CA ILE A 149 -13.88 14.43 21.92
C ILE A 149 -14.01 13.83 20.51
N PRO A 150 -13.33 14.36 19.48
CA PRO A 150 -13.32 13.75 18.16
C PRO A 150 -12.66 12.37 18.19
N ILE A 151 -13.29 11.41 17.51
CA ILE A 151 -12.81 10.02 17.43
C ILE A 151 -12.75 9.64 15.95
N ILE A 152 -11.54 9.35 15.46
CA ILE A 152 -11.26 8.95 14.08
C ILE A 152 -10.91 7.48 14.05
N GLN A 153 -11.61 6.70 13.22
CA GLN A 153 -11.31 5.29 13.00
C GLN A 153 -10.43 5.09 11.77
N ALA A 154 -9.34 4.34 11.89
CA ALA A 154 -8.46 4.01 10.76
C ALA A 154 -7.74 2.66 10.90
N ASN A 155 -7.30 2.11 9.75
CA ASN A 155 -6.45 0.92 9.74
C ASN A 155 -5.15 1.20 10.52
N PRO A 156 -4.76 0.31 11.46
CA PRO A 156 -3.61 0.54 12.33
C PRO A 156 -2.24 0.58 11.63
N TYR A 157 -2.13 0.07 10.40
CA TYR A 157 -0.93 0.03 9.59
C TYR A 157 -1.05 0.96 8.37
N GLY A 158 -0.26 2.03 8.34
CA GLY A 158 -0.22 3.02 7.27
C GLY A 158 -1.20 4.17 7.49
N LYS A 159 -2.51 3.89 7.48
CA LYS A 159 -3.53 4.95 7.48
C LYS A 159 -3.61 5.74 8.79
N ALA A 160 -3.59 5.05 9.93
CA ALA A 160 -3.56 5.72 11.22
C ALA A 160 -2.31 6.61 11.38
N GLN A 161 -1.16 6.16 10.87
CA GLN A 161 0.08 6.96 10.91
C GLN A 161 -0.02 8.20 10.03
N GLU A 162 -0.61 8.09 8.83
CA GLU A 162 -0.87 9.25 8.00
C GLU A 162 -1.76 10.27 8.72
N ILE A 163 -2.87 9.83 9.33
CA ILE A 163 -3.78 10.70 10.10
C ILE A 163 -3.06 11.36 11.27
N ILE A 164 -2.23 10.64 12.03
CA ILE A 164 -1.43 11.23 13.11
C ILE A 164 -0.50 12.31 12.56
N ALA A 165 0.14 12.07 11.42
CA ALA A 165 1.01 13.06 10.77
C ALA A 165 0.23 14.30 10.28
N ILE A 166 -1.01 14.12 9.80
CA ILE A 166 -1.91 15.24 9.47
C ILE A 166 -2.21 16.04 10.74
N LEU A 167 -2.72 15.39 11.79
CA LEU A 167 -3.10 16.03 13.05
C LEU A 167 -1.92 16.79 13.66
N ASN A 168 -0.73 16.17 13.70
CA ASN A 168 0.48 16.81 14.22
C ASN A 168 0.89 18.05 13.43
N ALA A 169 0.67 18.07 12.12
CA ALA A 169 0.96 19.23 11.27
C ALA A 169 0.02 20.41 11.53
N HIS A 170 -1.16 20.14 12.10
CA HIS A 170 -2.16 21.14 12.50
C HIS A 170 -2.16 21.41 14.02
N GLY A 171 -1.12 20.97 14.73
CA GLY A 171 -0.95 21.24 16.17
C GLY A 171 -1.61 20.25 17.12
N TYR A 172 -2.43 19.32 16.62
CA TYR A 172 -3.08 18.30 17.43
C TYR A 172 -2.14 17.13 17.76
N THR A 173 -2.16 16.71 19.02
CA THR A 173 -1.45 15.52 19.49
C THR A 173 -2.47 14.46 19.91
N PRO A 174 -2.75 13.44 19.06
CA PRO A 174 -3.79 12.49 19.36
C PRO A 174 -3.37 11.45 20.40
N ARG A 175 -4.35 10.93 21.13
CA ARG A 175 -4.24 9.64 21.83
C ARG A 175 -4.64 8.50 20.91
N VAL A 176 -3.96 7.37 21.04
CA VAL A 176 -4.08 6.26 20.09
C VAL A 176 -4.19 4.91 20.77
N ASP A 177 -4.86 3.95 20.12
CA ASP A 177 -4.93 2.58 20.64
C ASP A 177 -3.54 1.91 20.64
N ARG A 178 -3.35 0.91 21.51
CA ARG A 178 -2.07 0.20 21.71
C ARG A 178 -1.45 -0.34 20.41
N GLU A 179 -2.29 -0.80 19.49
CA GLU A 179 -1.83 -1.33 18.21
C GLU A 179 -1.22 -0.22 17.34
N ILE A 180 -1.95 0.90 17.18
CA ILE A 180 -1.48 2.08 16.45
C ILE A 180 -0.19 2.60 17.07
N LEU A 181 -0.11 2.67 18.41
CA LEU A 181 1.11 3.09 19.11
C LEU A 181 2.31 2.20 18.79
N LYS A 182 2.14 0.87 18.76
CA LYS A 182 3.21 -0.08 18.41
C LYS A 182 3.70 0.15 16.98
N VAL A 183 2.77 0.32 16.03
CA VAL A 183 3.11 0.58 14.63
C VAL A 183 3.81 1.94 14.50
N SER A 184 3.29 3.00 15.12
CA SER A 184 3.88 4.34 15.09
C SER A 184 5.31 4.36 15.66
N ARG A 185 5.60 3.56 16.69
CA ARG A 185 6.97 3.39 17.20
C ARG A 185 7.92 2.77 16.18
N VAL A 186 7.44 1.86 15.33
CA VAL A 186 8.24 1.35 14.22
C VAL A 186 8.51 2.46 13.21
N TYR A 187 7.52 3.27 12.87
CA TYR A 187 7.69 4.42 11.96
C TYR A 187 8.75 5.40 12.48
N SER A 188 8.78 5.68 13.79
CA SER A 188 9.80 6.52 14.42
C SER A 188 11.22 5.97 14.26
N LYS A 189 11.42 4.64 14.29
CA LYS A 189 12.74 4.02 14.04
C LYS A 189 13.25 4.27 12.61
N PHE A 190 12.37 4.61 11.68
CA PHE A 190 12.70 4.93 10.29
C PHE A 190 12.59 6.43 9.99
N GLY A 191 12.64 7.28 11.03
CA GLY A 191 12.74 8.73 10.89
C GLY A 191 11.41 9.46 10.68
N ILE A 192 10.27 8.77 10.80
CA ILE A 192 8.94 9.39 10.71
C ILE A 192 8.48 9.73 12.14
N GLY A 193 8.59 11.00 12.49
CA GLY A 193 8.15 11.52 13.79
C GLY A 193 6.64 11.58 13.88
N LEU A 194 6.05 10.80 14.78
CA LEU A 194 4.61 10.76 15.05
C LEU A 194 4.39 11.05 16.54
N ARG A 195 3.89 12.24 16.87
CA ARG A 195 3.59 12.67 18.23
C ARG A 195 2.23 12.15 18.65
N THR A 196 2.19 11.46 19.78
CA THR A 196 0.97 10.95 20.42
C THR A 196 1.08 11.14 21.93
N ASP A 197 -0.05 11.41 22.58
CA ASP A 197 -0.14 11.60 24.04
C ASP A 197 -1.38 10.86 24.57
N ASN A 198 -1.32 10.25 25.74
CA ASN A 198 -2.49 9.58 26.34
C ASN A 198 -3.59 10.57 26.76
N GLU A 199 -3.23 11.83 27.01
CA GLU A 199 -4.16 12.92 27.36
C GLU A 199 -4.60 13.73 26.13
N GLY A 200 -4.24 13.29 24.92
CA GLY A 200 -4.59 13.98 23.68
C GLY A 200 -6.09 14.20 23.48
N GLU A 201 -6.44 15.39 22.97
CA GLU A 201 -7.81 15.86 22.75
C GLU A 201 -8.52 15.18 21.56
N VAL A 202 -7.76 14.51 20.69
CA VAL A 202 -8.27 13.73 19.54
C VAL A 202 -7.94 12.25 19.76
N ILE A 203 -8.89 11.35 19.46
CA ILE A 203 -8.65 9.90 19.48
C ILE A 203 -8.47 9.39 18.05
N VAL A 204 -7.37 8.68 17.78
CA VAL A 204 -7.25 7.83 16.59
C VAL A 204 -7.31 6.37 17.03
N SER A 205 -8.38 5.67 16.63
CA SER A 205 -8.70 4.31 17.06
C SER A 205 -8.74 3.34 15.87
N SER A 206 -8.47 2.06 16.14
CA SER A 206 -8.61 1.02 15.11
C SER A 206 -10.05 0.49 14.98
N SER A 207 -10.93 0.76 15.96
CA SER A 207 -12.22 0.07 16.09
C SER A 207 -13.45 0.98 16.15
N LYS A 208 -13.30 2.28 16.42
CA LYS A 208 -14.44 3.20 16.58
C LYS A 208 -14.12 4.61 16.11
N GLY A 209 -15.17 5.38 15.79
CA GLY A 209 -15.07 6.77 15.36
C GLY A 209 -15.64 7.00 13.96
N ILE A 210 -15.44 8.18 13.41
CA ILE A 210 -15.70 8.44 11.99
C ILE A 210 -14.70 7.63 11.16
N LEU A 211 -15.20 6.75 10.29
CA LEU A 211 -14.34 5.90 9.47
C LEU A 211 -13.66 6.73 8.37
N VAL A 212 -12.35 6.87 8.52
CA VAL A 212 -11.47 7.44 7.50
C VAL A 212 -10.87 6.29 6.69
N SER A 213 -11.33 6.12 5.46
CA SER A 213 -10.79 5.15 4.50
C SER A 213 -11.33 5.42 3.09
N GLY A 214 -10.78 4.77 2.05
CA GLY A 214 -11.35 4.86 0.69
C GLY A 214 -12.82 4.38 0.61
N PHE A 215 -13.23 3.47 1.49
CA PHE A 215 -14.63 3.02 1.62
C PHE A 215 -15.42 3.77 2.72
N GLY A 216 -14.74 4.62 3.49
CA GLY A 216 -15.31 5.32 4.65
C GLY A 216 -16.07 6.58 4.29
N LYS A 217 -16.49 7.32 5.33
CA LYS A 217 -17.17 8.61 5.19
C LYS A 217 -16.20 9.68 4.68
N VAL A 218 -15.00 9.71 5.26
CA VAL A 218 -13.91 10.60 4.87
C VAL A 218 -12.93 9.84 3.98
N LYS A 219 -12.73 10.30 2.74
CA LYS A 219 -12.06 9.57 1.66
C LYS A 219 -10.54 9.69 1.66
N LEU A 220 -9.88 9.40 2.79
CA LEU A 220 -8.42 9.25 2.83
C LEU A 220 -8.04 7.81 2.49
N SER A 221 -7.40 7.61 1.36
CA SER A 221 -6.91 6.31 0.90
C SER A 221 -5.40 6.28 0.77
N ASN A 222 -4.83 5.15 1.16
CA ASN A 222 -3.42 4.81 0.92
C ASN A 222 -3.25 3.93 -0.33
N HIS A 223 -4.31 3.66 -1.07
CA HIS A 223 -4.25 3.04 -2.40
C HIS A 223 -4.57 4.07 -3.47
N ALA A 224 -4.02 3.85 -4.66
CA ALA A 224 -4.30 4.57 -5.88
C ALA A 224 -5.80 4.55 -6.14
N ASP A 225 -6.35 5.72 -6.39
CA ASP A 225 -7.71 5.84 -6.92
C ASP A 225 -7.77 5.38 -8.39
N PHE A 226 -8.96 5.41 -8.99
CA PHE A 226 -9.13 4.95 -10.37
C PHE A 226 -8.19 5.66 -11.36
N TRP A 227 -8.04 6.98 -11.27
CA TRP A 227 -7.21 7.74 -12.20
C TRP A 227 -5.72 7.56 -11.93
N GLU A 228 -5.31 7.38 -10.68
CA GLU A 228 -3.94 6.98 -10.35
C GLU A 228 -3.61 5.60 -10.92
N LEU A 229 -4.53 4.63 -10.87
CA LEU A 229 -4.34 3.30 -11.46
C LEU A 229 -4.15 3.40 -12.99
N ILE A 230 -4.96 4.18 -13.69
CA ILE A 230 -4.79 4.45 -15.13
C ILE A 230 -3.41 5.06 -15.40
N ARG A 231 -3.02 6.10 -14.65
CA ARG A 231 -1.69 6.74 -14.81
C ARG A 231 -0.53 5.79 -14.51
N ILE A 232 -0.70 4.81 -13.62
CA ILE A 232 0.31 3.78 -13.39
C ILE A 232 0.46 2.92 -14.64
N VAL A 233 -0.65 2.43 -15.22
CA VAL A 233 -0.63 1.64 -16.45
C VAL A 233 0.05 2.42 -17.59
N GLU A 234 -0.33 3.67 -17.82
CA GLU A 234 0.28 4.54 -18.84
C GLU A 234 1.79 4.76 -18.61
N LYS A 235 2.22 4.92 -17.35
CA LYS A 235 3.65 5.11 -17.02
C LYS A 235 4.46 3.84 -17.21
N VAL A 236 3.91 2.68 -16.85
CA VAL A 236 4.56 1.38 -17.05
C VAL A 236 4.61 1.03 -18.53
N ASP A 237 3.57 1.38 -19.29
CA ASP A 237 3.41 1.14 -20.73
C ASP A 237 3.65 -0.32 -21.10
N PRO A 238 2.87 -1.25 -20.48
CA PRO A 238 3.07 -2.68 -20.67
C PRO A 238 2.38 -3.18 -21.94
N GLU A 239 2.91 -4.26 -22.49
CA GLU A 239 2.26 -5.05 -23.53
C GLU A 239 1.02 -5.75 -22.98
N LYS A 240 1.07 -6.21 -21.72
CA LYS A 240 -0.03 -6.92 -21.06
C LYS A 240 -0.18 -6.56 -19.59
N VAL A 241 -1.43 -6.39 -19.16
CA VAL A 241 -1.82 -6.04 -17.79
C VAL A 241 -2.56 -7.19 -17.10
N PHE A 242 -2.12 -7.52 -15.90
CA PHE A 242 -2.77 -8.45 -14.99
C PHE A 242 -3.30 -7.69 -13.79
N THR A 243 -4.62 -7.60 -13.64
CA THR A 243 -5.23 -6.91 -12.51
C THR A 243 -5.51 -7.90 -11.37
N ILE A 244 -5.28 -7.51 -10.13
CA ILE A 244 -5.53 -8.33 -8.93
C ILE A 244 -6.10 -7.48 -7.79
N PHE A 245 -6.79 -8.11 -6.84
CA PHE A 245 -7.47 -7.46 -5.70
C PHE A 245 -8.63 -6.52 -6.10
N GLY A 246 -9.55 -6.30 -5.16
CA GLY A 246 -10.72 -5.42 -5.35
C GLY A 246 -11.51 -5.66 -6.64
N HIS A 247 -11.65 -4.62 -7.45
CA HIS A 247 -12.41 -4.60 -8.69
C HIS A 247 -11.63 -5.11 -9.91
N ALA A 248 -10.70 -6.05 -9.73
CA ALA A 248 -9.81 -6.56 -10.77
C ALA A 248 -10.52 -6.88 -12.10
N GLN A 249 -11.59 -7.68 -12.08
CA GLN A 249 -12.29 -8.06 -13.31
C GLN A 249 -12.88 -6.85 -14.06
N SER A 250 -13.47 -5.89 -13.33
CA SER A 250 -14.02 -4.68 -13.92
C SER A 250 -12.92 -3.78 -14.46
N PHE A 251 -11.82 -3.64 -13.73
CA PHE A 251 -10.68 -2.83 -14.16
C PHE A 251 -10.05 -3.40 -15.42
N ALA A 252 -9.85 -4.71 -15.50
CA ALA A 252 -9.35 -5.35 -16.71
C ALA A 252 -10.27 -5.12 -17.92
N LYS A 253 -11.59 -5.20 -17.75
CA LYS A 253 -12.55 -4.87 -18.83
C LYS A 253 -12.44 -3.41 -19.29
N ILE A 254 -12.26 -2.48 -18.37
CA ILE A 254 -12.08 -1.06 -18.67
C ILE A 254 -10.76 -0.84 -19.43
N LEU A 255 -9.67 -1.45 -18.99
CA LEU A 255 -8.36 -1.36 -19.66
C LEU A 255 -8.41 -1.91 -21.09
N ASN A 256 -9.11 -3.04 -21.31
CA ASN A 256 -9.37 -3.55 -22.66
C ASN A 256 -10.15 -2.54 -23.53
N GLY A 257 -11.12 -1.83 -22.94
CA GLY A 257 -11.84 -0.74 -23.61
C GLY A 257 -10.94 0.46 -23.98
N PHE A 258 -9.83 0.66 -23.27
CA PHE A 258 -8.80 1.64 -23.59
C PHE A 258 -7.69 1.11 -24.52
N GLY A 259 -7.79 -0.14 -25.00
CA GLY A 259 -6.87 -0.73 -25.97
C GLY A 259 -5.68 -1.49 -25.36
N TYR A 260 -5.62 -1.68 -24.04
CA TYR A 260 -4.62 -2.53 -23.40
C TYR A 260 -5.04 -4.00 -23.44
N GLU A 261 -4.10 -4.93 -23.67
CA GLU A 261 -4.36 -6.35 -23.44
C GLU A 261 -4.38 -6.61 -21.92
N SER A 262 -5.57 -6.86 -21.35
CA SER A 262 -5.71 -6.98 -19.90
C SER A 262 -6.58 -8.14 -19.44
N ARG A 263 -6.22 -8.76 -18.31
CA ARG A 263 -7.04 -9.78 -17.63
C ARG A 263 -6.94 -9.71 -16.11
N SER A 264 -7.97 -10.18 -15.44
CA SER A 264 -7.91 -10.41 -13.99
C SER A 264 -7.26 -11.76 -13.67
N ILE A 265 -6.49 -11.80 -12.59
CA ILE A 265 -5.90 -13.02 -12.03
C ILE A 265 -6.30 -13.21 -10.57
N SER A 266 -6.25 -14.45 -10.11
CA SER A 266 -6.55 -14.82 -8.72
C SER A 266 -5.29 -14.90 -7.86
N ARG A 267 -5.46 -14.79 -6.54
CA ARG A 267 -4.36 -15.04 -5.59
C ARG A 267 -3.85 -16.47 -5.76
N GLY A 268 -2.55 -16.58 -5.99
CA GLY A 268 -1.86 -17.86 -6.15
C GLY A 268 -1.94 -18.48 -7.54
N GLU A 269 -2.59 -17.81 -8.50
CA GLU A 269 -2.56 -18.22 -9.91
C GLU A 269 -1.13 -18.21 -10.45
N GLU A 270 -0.81 -19.19 -11.30
CA GLU A 270 0.45 -19.30 -12.03
C GLU A 270 0.38 -18.45 -13.29
N ILE A 271 1.14 -17.35 -13.31
CA ILE A 271 1.01 -16.35 -14.37
C ILE A 271 1.88 -16.67 -15.60
N ARG A 272 2.89 -17.54 -15.47
CA ARG A 272 3.80 -17.88 -16.57
C ARG A 272 3.09 -18.40 -17.82
N ARG A 273 1.89 -18.97 -17.67
CA ARG A 273 1.07 -19.46 -18.79
C ARG A 273 0.52 -18.35 -19.69
N TRP A 274 0.64 -17.09 -19.27
CA TRP A 274 0.05 -15.93 -19.92
C TRP A 274 1.10 -14.88 -20.36
N ILE A 275 2.35 -15.11 -20.01
CA ILE A 275 3.55 -14.35 -20.39
C ILE A 275 4.22 -15.17 -21.48
#